data_AF-A0A9W9J5B1-F1
#
_entry.id   AF-A0A9W9J5B1-F1
#
_cell.length_a   1.000
_cell.length_b   1.000
_cell.length_c   1.000
_cell.angle_alpha   90.00
_cell.angle_beta   90.00
_cell.angle_gamma   90.00
#
_symmetry.space_group_name_H-M   'P 1'
#
loop_
_entity.id
_entity.type
_entity.pdbx_description
1 polymer ?
#
loop_
_entity_poly.entity_id
_entity_poly.type
_entity_poly.pdbx_seq_one_letter_code
_entity_poly.pdbx_strand_id
1 'polypeptide(L)'
;MSPVQQYWLPGYGLSRHIVLGHIHYFLGPSATVRPYSYQGREGYLINGVPLTREQIDDLAVMSREYEKQEATRMAHNTSASTSSSSSDNSTTQSEPYINEIIPISQPGTRRQPDSRGGR
;
A
#
# COMPACT_ATOMS: atom_id res chain seq x y z
N MET A 1 -34.32 9.41 -1.46
CA MET A 1 -32.92 9.03 -1.78
C MET A 1 -32.03 10.14 -1.28
N SER A 2 -31.05 9.84 -0.44
CA SER A 2 -30.06 10.85 -0.03
C SER A 2 -29.29 11.33 -1.27
N PRO A 3 -29.06 12.65 -1.43
CA PRO A 3 -28.34 13.15 -2.58
C PRO A 3 -26.90 12.64 -2.56
N VAL A 4 -26.43 12.13 -3.69
CA VAL A 4 -25.02 11.79 -3.91
C VAL A 4 -24.25 13.11 -3.94
N GLN A 5 -23.23 13.24 -3.10
CA GLN A 5 -22.42 14.44 -2.98
C GLN A 5 -20.95 14.09 -3.08
N GLN A 6 -20.19 15.05 -3.62
CA GLN A 6 -18.74 14.98 -3.65
C GLN A 6 -18.17 15.78 -2.49
N TYR A 7 -17.40 15.12 -1.63
CA TYR A 7 -16.78 15.75 -0.47
C TYR A 7 -15.37 15.24 -0.25
N TRP A 8 -14.57 16.05 0.43
CA TRP A 8 -13.19 15.73 0.79
C TRP A 8 -13.14 15.25 2.24
N LEU A 9 -12.50 14.09 2.44
CA LEU A 9 -12.24 13.48 3.72
C LEU A 9 -10.75 13.60 4.06
N PRO A 10 -10.37 14.20 5.20
CA PRO A 10 -8.98 14.27 5.64
C PRO A 10 -8.38 12.87 5.81
N GLY A 11 -7.14 12.66 5.38
CA GLY A 11 -6.47 11.36 5.49
C GLY A 11 -5.83 11.06 6.85
N TYR A 12 -5.92 11.97 7.83
CA TYR A 12 -5.26 11.80 9.12
C TYR A 12 -5.84 10.62 9.91
N GLY A 13 -5.00 9.63 10.24
CA GLY A 13 -5.42 8.43 10.95
C GLY A 13 -6.25 7.45 10.12
N LEU A 14 -6.28 7.63 8.79
CA LEU A 14 -7.00 6.76 7.86
C LEU A 14 -6.03 6.05 6.92
N SER A 15 -5.98 4.72 7.04
CA SER A 15 -5.16 3.88 6.18
C SER A 15 -5.78 3.81 4.78
N ARG A 16 -4.94 3.97 3.75
CA ARG A 16 -5.35 3.87 2.34
C ARG A 16 -6.03 2.54 2.04
N HIS A 17 -5.50 1.44 2.58
CA HIS A 17 -6.06 0.10 2.36
C HIS A 17 -7.47 -0.02 2.94
N ILE A 18 -7.67 0.51 4.15
CA ILE A 18 -8.98 0.51 4.80
C ILE A 18 -9.95 1.41 4.06
N VAL A 19 -9.58 2.65 3.74
CA VAL A 19 -10.49 3.57 3.03
C VAL A 19 -10.88 3.03 1.66
N LEU A 20 -9.92 2.61 0.83
CA LEU A 20 -10.23 2.12 -0.52
C LEU A 20 -11.01 0.79 -0.51
N GLY A 21 -10.73 -0.09 0.45
CA GLY A 21 -11.40 -1.39 0.56
C GLY A 21 -12.77 -1.32 1.24
N HIS A 22 -12.90 -0.51 2.29
CA HIS A 22 -14.08 -0.53 3.17
C HIS A 22 -15.15 0.49 2.79
N ILE A 23 -14.84 1.52 1.99
CA ILE A 23 -15.82 2.59 1.68
C ILE A 23 -17.11 2.03 1.05
N HIS A 24 -16.99 0.99 0.23
CA HIS A 24 -18.13 0.43 -0.50
C HIS A 24 -19.11 -0.31 0.42
N TYR A 25 -18.66 -0.77 1.59
CA TYR A 25 -19.54 -1.38 2.58
C TYR A 25 -20.43 -0.35 3.27
N PHE A 26 -19.93 0.88 3.47
CA PHE A 26 -20.67 1.94 4.14
C PHE A 26 -21.57 2.75 3.19
N LEU A 27 -21.06 3.11 2.02
CA LEU A 27 -21.76 3.98 1.08
C LEU A 27 -22.43 3.22 -0.07
N GLY A 28 -22.16 1.92 -0.20
CA GLY A 28 -22.63 1.08 -1.29
C GLY A 28 -21.71 1.07 -2.52
N PRO A 29 -22.03 0.21 -3.52
CA PRO A 29 -21.18 -0.02 -4.69
C PRO A 29 -21.12 1.16 -5.67
N SER A 30 -22.07 2.11 -5.61
CA SER A 30 -22.03 3.30 -6.47
C SER A 30 -21.10 4.40 -5.95
N ALA A 31 -20.66 4.30 -4.71
CA ALA A 31 -19.73 5.26 -4.13
C ALA A 31 -18.36 5.11 -4.77
N THR A 32 -17.67 6.22 -5.00
CA THR A 32 -16.29 6.20 -5.48
C THR A 32 -15.39 6.92 -4.50
N VAL A 33 -14.18 6.41 -4.34
CA VAL A 33 -13.15 7.00 -3.49
C VAL A 33 -11.84 7.04 -4.26
N ARG A 34 -11.10 8.14 -4.13
CA ARG A 34 -9.76 8.25 -4.69
C ARG A 34 -8.86 9.09 -3.80
N PRO A 35 -7.54 8.82 -3.76
CA PRO A 35 -6.59 9.72 -3.14
C PRO A 35 -6.69 11.12 -3.76
N TYR A 36 -6.73 12.15 -2.93
CA TYR A 36 -6.81 13.53 -3.39
C TYR A 36 -6.23 14.49 -2.36
N SER A 37 -5.37 15.38 -2.82
CA SER A 37 -4.77 16.43 -1.99
C SER A 37 -5.58 17.71 -2.12
N TYR A 38 -6.18 18.17 -1.01
CA TYR A 38 -6.92 19.43 -0.95
C TYR A 38 -6.11 20.46 -0.17
N GLN A 39 -5.75 21.57 -0.81
CA GLN A 39 -4.96 22.65 -0.19
C GLN A 39 -3.65 22.17 0.45
N GLY A 40 -2.95 21.22 -0.20
CA GLY A 40 -1.70 20.65 0.32
C GLY A 40 -1.88 19.62 1.44
N ARG A 41 -3.12 19.29 1.82
CA ARG A 41 -3.42 18.24 2.80
C ARG A 41 -3.81 16.96 2.08
N GLU A 42 -3.18 15.86 2.46
CA GLU A 42 -3.53 14.54 1.94
C GLU A 42 -4.87 14.07 2.50
N GLY A 43 -5.64 13.42 1.63
CA GLY A 43 -6.93 12.86 1.98
C GLY A 43 -7.55 12.11 0.83
N TYR A 44 -8.87 11.99 0.88
CA TYR A 44 -9.65 11.21 -0.06
C TYR A 44 -10.81 12.04 -0.58
N LEU A 45 -11.04 11.97 -1.88
CA LEU A 45 -12.22 12.55 -2.49
C LEU A 45 -13.24 11.43 -2.66
N ILE A 46 -14.38 11.60 -1.99
CA ILE A 46 -15.46 10.64 -1.98
C ILE A 46 -16.63 11.24 -2.75
N ASN A 47 -17.23 10.43 -3.63
CA ASN A 47 -18.48 10.77 -4.29
C ASN A 47 -19.51 9.70 -3.93
N GLY A 48 -20.53 10.07 -3.16
CA GLY A 48 -21.45 9.12 -2.57
C GLY A 48 -22.39 9.76 -1.55
N VAL A 49 -23.05 8.92 -0.76
CA VAL A 49 -23.79 9.37 0.43
C VAL A 49 -22.79 9.94 1.44
N PRO A 50 -23.11 11.05 2.14
CA PRO A 50 -22.24 11.58 3.18
C PRO A 50 -22.00 10.55 4.29
N LEU A 51 -20.74 10.32 4.62
CA LEU A 51 -20.33 9.48 5.75
C LEU A 51 -20.88 10.07 7.06
N THR A 52 -21.41 9.21 7.93
CA THR A 52 -21.74 9.62 9.30
C THR A 52 -20.48 9.69 10.15
N ARG A 53 -20.55 10.43 11.25
CA ARG A 53 -19.43 10.55 12.20
C ARG A 53 -19.01 9.19 12.77
N GLU A 54 -19.97 8.31 13.01
CA GLU A 54 -19.74 6.93 13.47
C GLU A 54 -18.97 6.13 12.42
N GLN A 55 -19.35 6.21 11.14
CA GLN A 55 -18.63 5.51 10.06
C GLN A 55 -17.19 6.00 9.90
N ILE A 56 -16.94 7.30 10.12
CA ILE A 56 -15.58 7.85 10.12
C ILE A 56 -14.77 7.30 11.30
N ASP A 57 -15.40 7.18 12.48
CA ASP A 57 -14.75 6.61 13.67
C ASP A 57 -14.43 5.13 13.47
N ASP A 58 -15.37 4.36 12.93
CA ASP A 58 -15.18 2.95 12.56
C ASP A 58 -14.02 2.78 11.58
N LEU A 59 -13.95 3.63 10.54
CA LEU A 59 -12.83 3.65 9.59
C LEU A 59 -11.50 3.96 10.27
N ALA A 60 -11.47 4.88 11.25
CA ALA A 60 -10.27 5.22 12.00
C ALA A 60 -9.82 4.07 12.91
N VAL A 61 -10.75 3.38 13.57
CA VAL A 61 -10.47 2.20 14.39
C VAL A 61 -9.91 1.07 13.53
N MET A 62 -10.55 0.76 12.39
CA MET A 62 -10.06 -0.24 11.45
C MET A 62 -8.69 0.13 10.87
N SER A 63 -8.46 1.41 10.57
CA SER A 63 -7.17 1.92 10.09
C SER A 63 -6.06 1.74 11.12
N ARG A 64 -6.32 2.08 12.38
CA ARG A 64 -5.36 1.91 13.48
C ARG A 64 -5.01 0.45 13.70
N GLU A 65 -6.01 -0.43 13.69
CA GLU A 65 -5.80 -1.86 13.88
C GLU A 65 -5.02 -2.48 12.70
N TYR A 66 -5.31 -2.03 11.47
CA TYR A 66 -4.57 -2.44 10.28
C TYR A 66 -3.08 -2.02 10.35
N GLU A 67 -2.80 -0.76 10.68
CA GLU A 67 -1.41 -0.28 10.84
C GLU A 67 -0.66 -1.03 11.94
N LYS A 68 -1.32 -1.33 13.07
CA LYS A 68 -0.75 -2.13 14.17
C LYS A 68 -0.41 -3.56 13.71
N GLN A 69 -1.29 -4.18 12.92
CA GLN A 69 -1.05 -5.51 12.36
C GLN A 69 0.09 -5.50 11.32
N GLU A 70 0.13 -4.50 10.44
CA GLU A 70 1.24 -4.31 9.49
C GLU A 70 2.58 -4.12 10.22
N ALA A 71 2.62 -3.26 11.25
CA ALA A 71 3.82 -3.03 12.06
C ALA A 71 4.29 -4.31 12.76
N THR A 72 3.35 -5.12 13.28
CA THR A 72 3.68 -6.41 13.93
C THR A 72 4.26 -7.42 12.93
N ARG A 73 3.74 -7.45 11.69
CA ARG A 73 4.27 -8.31 10.63
C ARG A 73 5.70 -7.90 10.22
N MET A 74 5.97 -6.60 10.12
CA MET A 74 7.32 -6.10 9.83
C MET A 74 8.31 -6.38 10.97
N ALA A 75 7.87 -6.28 12.22
CA ALA A 75 8.69 -6.63 13.39
C ALA A 75 9.02 -8.15 13.44
N HIS A 76 8.07 -9.01 13.09
CA HIS A 76 8.30 -10.46 13.04
C HIS A 76 9.30 -10.88 11.95
N ASN A 77 9.36 -10.15 10.83
CA ASN A 77 10.32 -10.44 9.76
C ASN A 77 11.76 -10.00 10.08
N THR A 78 11.93 -9.09 11.04
CA THR A 78 13.24 -8.65 11.55
C THR A 78 13.74 -9.51 12.73
N SER A 79 12.82 -10.18 13.43
CA SER A 79 13.15 -11.01 14.61
C SER A 79 13.36 -12.49 14.27
N ALA A 80 12.94 -12.95 13.09
CA ALA A 80 13.15 -14.32 12.63
C ALA A 80 14.57 -14.60 12.08
N SER A 81 15.43 -13.59 11.99
CA SER A 81 16.84 -13.74 11.59
C SER A 81 17.83 -13.81 12.78
N THR A 82 17.37 -13.79 14.03
CA THR A 82 18.26 -13.90 15.22
C THR A 82 18.18 -15.23 15.96
N SER A 83 17.59 -16.27 15.36
CA SER A 83 17.67 -17.64 15.90
C SER A 83 18.30 -18.61 14.91
N SER A 84 19.52 -18.30 14.45
CA SER A 84 20.47 -19.34 14.03
C SER A 84 21.66 -19.30 14.98
N SER A 85 21.54 -20.10 16.04
CA SER A 85 22.67 -20.59 16.81
C SER A 85 23.65 -21.30 15.86
N SER A 86 24.72 -20.64 15.46
CA SER A 86 25.90 -21.32 14.93
C SER A 86 27.10 -20.41 14.98
N SER A 87 27.98 -20.79 15.90
CA SER A 87 29.41 -20.53 16.02
C SER A 87 30.13 -20.23 14.70
N ASP A 88 31.11 -19.33 14.82
CA ASP A 88 32.36 -19.32 14.03
C ASP A 88 32.23 -19.26 12.50
N ASN A 89 32.44 -18.07 11.92
CA ASN A 89 33.54 -17.78 11.00
C ASN A 89 33.26 -16.44 10.29
N SER A 90 34.31 -15.64 10.10
CA SER A 90 34.31 -14.34 9.43
C SER A 90 33.52 -14.31 8.12
N THR A 91 32.57 -13.37 7.98
CA THR A 91 32.31 -12.52 6.80
C THR A 91 31.19 -11.56 7.16
N THR A 92 31.52 -10.27 7.13
CA THR A 92 30.64 -9.08 7.19
C THR A 92 29.14 -9.34 6.98
N GLN A 93 28.36 -9.28 8.06
CA GLN A 93 26.91 -9.05 8.00
C GLN A 93 26.67 -7.59 7.59
N SER A 94 26.65 -7.34 6.29
CA SER A 94 26.21 -6.06 5.75
C SER A 94 24.68 -5.98 5.84
N GLU A 95 24.17 -5.05 6.65
CA GLU A 95 22.76 -4.65 6.57
C GLU A 95 22.40 -4.34 5.10
N PRO A 96 21.28 -4.85 4.58
CA PRO A 96 20.86 -4.55 3.22
C PRO A 96 20.60 -3.05 3.09
N TYR A 97 21.32 -2.41 2.17
CA TYR A 97 21.23 -0.97 1.93
C TYR A 97 19.88 -0.64 1.29
N ILE A 98 19.01 0.06 2.02
CA ILE A 98 17.61 0.30 1.66
C ILE A 98 17.37 1.07 0.34
N ASN A 99 18.41 1.59 -0.29
CA ASN A 99 18.35 2.35 -1.54
C ASN A 99 18.93 1.58 -2.75
N GLU A 100 18.89 0.25 -2.74
CA GLU A 100 19.28 -0.53 -3.91
C GLU A 100 18.28 -0.38 -5.07
N ILE A 101 18.81 -0.02 -6.24
CA ILE A 101 18.02 0.23 -7.45
C ILE A 101 17.55 -1.13 -7.99
N ILE A 102 16.25 -1.35 -8.03
CA ILE A 102 15.66 -2.57 -8.60
C ILE A 102 15.55 -2.39 -10.13
N PRO A 103 16.32 -3.13 -10.94
CA PRO A 103 16.15 -3.08 -12.38
C PRO A 103 14.81 -3.72 -12.77
N ILE A 104 13.88 -2.91 -13.25
CA ILE A 104 12.64 -3.41 -13.87
C ILE A 104 13.01 -3.89 -15.28
N SER A 105 13.21 -5.20 -15.43
CA SER A 105 13.37 -5.81 -16.74
C SER A 105 12.10 -5.61 -17.56
N GLN A 106 12.11 -4.61 -18.44
CA GLN A 106 11.13 -4.52 -19.52
C GLN A 106 11.29 -5.77 -20.41
N PRO A 107 10.22 -6.52 -20.72
CA PRO A 107 10.29 -7.59 -21.71
C PRO A 107 10.42 -6.97 -23.11
N GLY A 108 11.63 -6.52 -23.44
CA GLY A 108 12.00 -5.99 -24.74
C GLY A 108 12.33 -7.14 -25.69
N THR A 109 11.32 -7.55 -26.48
CA THR A 109 11.41 -8.16 -27.81
C THR A 109 12.77 -8.77 -28.20
N ARG A 110 12.88 -10.09 -28.09
CA ARG A 110 13.93 -10.86 -28.78
C ARG A 110 13.70 -10.74 -30.29
N ARG A 111 14.23 -9.68 -30.90
CA ARG A 111 14.36 -9.58 -32.35
C ARG A 111 15.30 -10.71 -32.80
N GLN A 112 14.79 -11.56 -33.70
CA GLN A 112 15.64 -12.39 -34.55
C GLN A 112 16.73 -11.52 -35.20
N PRO A 113 17.90 -12.12 -35.44
CA PRO A 113 18.50 -11.95 -36.74
C PRO A 113 18.74 -13.31 -37.39
N ASP A 114 18.05 -13.49 -38.50
CA ASP A 114 18.39 -14.32 -39.63
C ASP A 114 19.80 -14.05 -40.20
N SER A 115 20.35 -15.09 -40.83
CA SER A 115 21.35 -15.06 -41.92
C SER A 115 22.86 -14.97 -41.61
N ARG A 116 23.57 -16.12 -41.77
CA ARG A 116 24.92 -16.34 -42.36
C ARG A 116 25.33 -17.79 -42.04
N GLY A 117 25.62 -18.73 -42.96
CA GLY A 117 26.35 -18.63 -44.21
C GLY A 117 27.77 -19.21 -44.02
N GLY A 118 28.02 -20.42 -44.55
CA GLY A 118 29.35 -20.89 -44.95
C GLY A 118 30.01 -21.98 -44.08
N ARG A 119 29.97 -23.23 -44.54
CA ARG A 119 31.07 -23.91 -45.27
C ARG A 119 30.66 -25.32 -45.66
#